data_AF-G7DXN6-F1
#
_entry.id   AF-G7DXN6-F1
#
_cell.length_a   1.000
_cell.length_b   1.000
_cell.length_c   1.000
_cell.angle_alpha   90.00
_cell.angle_beta   90.00
_cell.angle_gamma   90.00
#
_symmetry.space_group_name_H-M   'P 1'
#
loop_
_entity.id
_entity.type
_entity.pdbx_description
1 polymer ?
#
loop_
_entity_poly.entity_id
_entity_poly.type
_entity_poly.pdbx_seq_one_letter_code
_entity_poly.pdbx_strand_id
1 'polypeptide(L)'
;MSSSSKAIDNARIKAEASLPAIDAPDDDGFDIDKFLNAEASSLAKEQEVMRVIRAFKLNPYAILDLPMDPGRVTDDDIRKTYRKKSLMIHPDKFKHPQGIEAFDKLKKASTDLLTPNLRASLDVTIKDARMLVLRALVPPLPRETPDDHPVLRRLRDPPLNERISMKTKEILIDEELRRRRAKQMTMIAEGAEAKRVEEAQEAYKRKTEDKKKWEDTREGRVQDWRSFQSGGKKKKQKLEVLG
;
A
#
# COMPACT_ATOMS: atom_id res chain seq x y z
N MET A 1 -79.56 -55.64 33.50
CA MET A 1 -78.85 -56.75 34.19
C MET A 1 -77.37 -56.47 34.05
N SER A 2 -76.78 -55.64 34.91
CA SER A 2 -76.27 -55.97 36.25
C SER A 2 -75.13 -56.99 36.21
N SER A 3 -73.95 -56.50 36.61
CA SER A 3 -72.86 -57.16 37.37
C SER A 3 -71.50 -56.73 36.79
N SER A 4 -70.88 -55.65 37.28
CA SER A 4 -70.17 -55.47 38.56
C SER A 4 -68.73 -56.00 38.55
N SER A 5 -67.82 -55.04 38.67
CA SER A 5 -66.57 -55.03 39.47
C SER A 5 -65.54 -56.14 39.28
N LYS A 6 -64.31 -55.73 38.95
CA LYS A 6 -63.29 -55.48 39.98
C LYS A 6 -62.10 -54.71 39.41
N ALA A 7 -61.79 -53.61 40.10
CA ALA A 7 -60.54 -52.89 40.03
C ALA A 7 -59.38 -53.80 40.47
N ILE A 8 -58.25 -53.69 39.77
CA ILE A 8 -56.97 -54.16 40.27
C ILE A 8 -56.15 -52.90 40.54
N ASP A 9 -55.86 -52.73 41.82
CA ASP A 9 -55.19 -51.59 42.43
C ASP A 9 -53.81 -51.35 41.84
N ASN A 10 -53.62 -50.21 41.19
CA ASN A 10 -52.29 -49.71 40.83
C ASN A 10 -51.66 -49.06 42.08
N ALA A 11 -51.25 -49.93 43.01
CA ALA A 11 -50.62 -49.53 44.26
C ALA A 11 -49.18 -49.05 43.99
N ARG A 12 -49.05 -47.72 43.88
CA ARG A 12 -48.09 -46.91 44.62
C ARG A 12 -46.67 -47.51 44.76
N ILE A 13 -45.86 -47.34 43.71
CA ILE A 13 -44.41 -47.26 43.86
C ILE A 13 -44.01 -45.80 43.59
N LYS A 14 -44.25 -44.94 44.59
CA LYS A 14 -43.48 -43.70 44.75
C LYS A 14 -42.28 -44.06 45.61
N ALA A 15 -41.22 -44.52 44.97
CA ALA A 15 -39.88 -44.52 45.56
C ALA A 15 -39.16 -43.29 45.00
N GLU A 16 -39.44 -42.14 45.61
CA GLU A 16 -38.56 -40.96 45.52
C GLU A 16 -37.28 -41.32 46.29
N ALA A 17 -36.32 -41.91 45.58
CA ALA A 17 -34.94 -41.94 46.03
C ALA A 17 -34.37 -40.53 45.87
N SER A 18 -34.60 -39.69 46.88
CA SER A 18 -33.85 -38.45 47.08
C SER A 18 -32.39 -38.84 47.32
N LEU A 19 -31.59 -38.79 46.26
CA LEU A 19 -30.14 -38.85 46.38
C LEU A 19 -29.71 -37.62 47.21
N PRO A 20 -28.84 -37.78 48.23
CA PRO A 20 -28.32 -36.62 48.94
C PRO A 20 -27.65 -35.71 47.91
N ALA A 21 -28.09 -34.46 47.86
CA ALA A 21 -27.40 -33.42 47.12
C ALA A 21 -25.95 -33.40 47.64
N ILE A 22 -25.03 -33.86 46.79
CA ILE A 22 -23.61 -33.67 47.01
C ILE A 22 -23.44 -32.17 46.90
N ASP A 23 -23.29 -31.51 48.05
CA ASP A 23 -22.92 -30.11 48.14
C ASP A 23 -21.55 -30.01 47.48
N ALA A 24 -21.54 -29.61 46.21
CA ALA A 24 -20.31 -29.35 45.49
C ALA A 24 -19.64 -28.22 46.26
N PRO A 25 -18.38 -28.38 46.68
CA PRO A 25 -17.67 -27.29 47.33
C PRO A 25 -17.72 -26.08 46.40
N ASP A 26 -18.19 -24.94 46.93
CA ASP A 26 -18.20 -23.66 46.23
C ASP A 26 -16.82 -23.48 45.55
N ASP A 27 -16.83 -23.45 44.23
CA ASP A 27 -15.64 -23.34 43.38
C ASP A 27 -15.06 -21.92 43.51
N ASP A 28 -14.32 -21.71 44.59
CA ASP A 28 -13.53 -20.51 44.83
C ASP A 28 -12.34 -20.47 43.85
N GLY A 29 -12.55 -19.82 42.71
CA GLY A 29 -11.72 -18.65 42.46
C GLY A 29 -10.82 -18.63 41.22
N PHE A 30 -11.03 -19.48 40.21
CA PHE A 30 -10.53 -19.16 38.86
C PHE A 30 -11.72 -18.98 37.93
N ASP A 31 -12.07 -17.72 37.65
CA ASP A 31 -13.06 -17.36 36.64
C ASP A 31 -12.45 -17.66 35.25
N ILE A 32 -12.39 -18.95 34.92
CA ILE A 32 -11.83 -19.51 33.68
C ILE A 32 -12.45 -18.81 32.48
N ASP A 33 -13.76 -18.56 32.53
CA ASP A 33 -14.49 -17.86 31.48
C ASP A 33 -13.99 -16.43 31.29
N LYS A 34 -13.75 -15.68 32.37
CA LYS A 34 -13.18 -14.33 32.27
C LYS A 34 -11.76 -14.31 31.74
N PHE A 35 -10.93 -15.28 32.13
CA PHE A 35 -9.57 -15.43 31.60
C PHE A 35 -9.58 -15.77 30.11
N LEU A 36 -10.38 -16.76 29.70
CA LEU A 36 -10.54 -17.16 28.29
C LEU A 36 -11.08 -16.00 27.44
N ASN A 37 -12.05 -15.24 27.94
CA ASN A 37 -12.58 -14.07 27.23
C ASN A 37 -11.55 -12.94 27.09
N ALA A 38 -10.72 -12.71 28.11
CA ALA A 38 -9.64 -11.73 28.05
C ALA A 38 -8.56 -12.13 27.02
N GLU A 39 -8.19 -13.40 27.00
CA GLU A 39 -7.21 -13.94 26.05
C GLU A 39 -7.74 -13.95 24.62
N ALA A 40 -9.00 -14.35 24.41
CA ALA A 40 -9.68 -14.24 23.13
C ALA A 40 -9.75 -12.79 22.63
N SER A 41 -10.00 -11.83 23.52
CA SER A 41 -9.99 -10.40 23.20
C SER A 41 -8.60 -9.90 22.81
N SER A 42 -7.54 -10.36 23.52
CA SER A 42 -6.16 -10.02 23.19
C SER A 42 -5.75 -10.57 21.82
N LEU A 43 -6.08 -11.84 21.56
CA LEU A 43 -5.81 -12.50 20.28
C LEU A 43 -6.55 -11.83 19.12
N ALA A 44 -7.81 -11.42 19.32
CA ALA A 44 -8.55 -10.66 18.32
C ALA A 44 -7.89 -9.30 17.99
N LYS A 45 -7.36 -8.59 18.99
CA LYS A 45 -6.61 -7.34 18.76
C LYS A 45 -5.31 -7.58 18.01
N GLU A 46 -4.58 -8.63 18.35
CA GLU A 46 -3.34 -8.99 17.67
C GLU A 46 -3.60 -9.37 16.20
N GLN A 47 -4.63 -10.18 15.94
CA GLN A 47 -5.08 -10.53 14.59
C GLN A 47 -5.45 -9.29 13.78
N GLU A 48 -6.14 -8.32 14.40
CA GLU A 48 -6.49 -7.05 13.76
C GLU A 48 -5.25 -6.25 13.38
N VAL A 49 -4.28 -6.11 14.29
CA VAL A 49 -2.99 -5.44 14.01
C VAL A 49 -2.28 -6.12 12.85
N MET A 50 -2.16 -7.45 12.89
CA MET A 50 -1.50 -8.21 11.84
C MET A 50 -2.23 -8.08 10.49
N ARG A 51 -3.57 -8.05 10.48
CA ARG A 51 -4.37 -7.81 9.27
C ARG A 51 -4.07 -6.43 8.69
N VAL A 52 -4.08 -5.38 9.51
CA VAL A 52 -3.80 -4.00 9.08
C VAL A 52 -2.37 -3.85 8.55
N ILE A 53 -1.39 -4.47 9.19
CA ILE A 53 0.00 -4.43 8.73
C ILE A 53 0.18 -5.13 7.39
N ARG A 54 -0.46 -6.30 7.22
CA ARG A 54 -0.42 -7.10 5.97
C ARG A 54 -1.26 -6.49 4.86
N ALA A 55 -2.25 -5.65 5.18
CA ALA A 55 -3.08 -4.99 4.19
C ALA A 55 -2.24 -4.12 3.25
N PHE A 56 -2.67 -4.06 1.99
CA PHE A 56 -1.93 -3.35 0.96
C PHE A 56 -1.99 -1.84 1.17
N LYS A 57 -0.83 -1.21 1.34
CA LYS A 57 -0.70 0.22 1.69
C LYS A 57 -1.38 1.22 0.76
N LEU A 58 -1.58 0.87 -0.51
CA LEU A 58 -2.23 1.75 -1.51
C LEU A 58 -3.74 1.52 -1.59
N ASN A 59 -4.30 0.60 -0.81
CA ASN A 59 -5.73 0.33 -0.78
C ASN A 59 -6.34 0.63 0.61
N PRO A 60 -6.82 1.87 0.83
CA PRO A 60 -7.44 2.28 2.08
C PRO A 60 -8.67 1.45 2.51
N TYR A 61 -9.49 1.00 1.55
CA TYR A 61 -10.66 0.17 1.83
C TYR A 61 -10.25 -1.17 2.46
N ALA A 62 -9.14 -1.77 2.01
CA ALA A 62 -8.64 -3.05 2.55
C ALA A 62 -8.06 -2.87 3.97
N ILE A 63 -7.45 -1.72 4.24
CA ILE A 63 -6.92 -1.38 5.57
C ILE A 63 -8.07 -1.23 6.59
N LEU A 64 -9.14 -0.53 6.19
CA LEU A 64 -10.32 -0.33 7.01
C LEU A 64 -11.31 -1.50 6.96
N ASP A 65 -11.05 -2.55 6.18
CA ASP A 65 -11.93 -3.72 5.98
C ASP A 65 -13.35 -3.30 5.57
N LEU A 66 -13.40 -2.34 4.65
CA LEU A 66 -14.64 -1.85 4.05
C LEU A 66 -14.86 -2.55 2.72
N PRO A 67 -16.12 -2.78 2.32
CA PRO A 67 -16.42 -3.36 1.02
C PRO A 67 -15.95 -2.45 -0.11
N MET A 68 -15.32 -3.05 -1.13
CA MET A 68 -14.83 -2.40 -2.34
C MET A 68 -15.97 -2.10 -3.32
N ASP A 69 -17.07 -1.51 -2.83
CA ASP A 69 -18.23 -1.17 -3.64
C ASP A 69 -18.43 0.35 -3.65
N PRO A 70 -17.95 1.04 -4.70
CA PRO A 70 -18.01 2.49 -4.80
C PRO A 70 -19.46 2.95 -5.00
N GLY A 71 -20.10 3.27 -3.88
CA GLY A 71 -21.50 3.70 -3.80
C GLY A 71 -22.21 3.22 -2.53
N ARG A 72 -21.77 2.11 -1.92
CA ARG A 72 -22.36 1.60 -0.67
C ARG A 72 -21.78 2.19 0.59
N VAL A 73 -20.50 2.57 0.56
CA VAL A 73 -19.79 3.07 1.74
C VAL A 73 -20.07 4.56 1.88
N THR A 74 -20.62 5.01 3.01
CA THR A 74 -20.79 6.43 3.31
C THR A 74 -19.60 6.99 4.10
N ASP A 75 -19.45 8.31 4.14
CA ASP A 75 -18.43 8.98 4.97
C ASP A 75 -18.63 8.72 6.47
N ASP A 76 -19.87 8.46 6.89
CA ASP A 76 -20.17 8.10 8.27
C ASP A 76 -19.71 6.66 8.58
N ASP A 77 -19.89 5.72 7.64
CA ASP A 77 -19.40 4.34 7.80
C ASP A 77 -17.87 4.29 7.92
N ILE A 78 -17.17 5.10 7.14
CA ILE A 78 -15.70 5.24 7.21
C ILE A 78 -15.30 5.72 8.61
N ARG A 79 -15.93 6.79 9.11
CA ARG A 79 -15.65 7.35 10.44
C ARG A 79 -15.98 6.38 11.57
N LYS A 80 -17.11 5.69 11.50
CA LYS A 80 -17.53 4.67 12.48
C LYS A 80 -16.56 3.51 12.52
N THR A 81 -16.16 3.00 11.35
CA THR A 81 -15.24 1.88 11.24
C THR A 81 -13.86 2.24 11.74
N TYR A 82 -13.35 3.43 11.38
CA TYR A 82 -12.10 3.96 11.91
C TYR A 82 -12.14 4.08 13.44
N ARG A 83 -13.19 4.70 14.01
CA ARG A 83 -13.34 4.83 15.47
C ARG A 83 -13.34 3.48 16.18
N LYS A 84 -14.12 2.52 15.67
CA LYS A 84 -14.18 1.16 16.24
C LYS A 84 -12.81 0.48 16.25
N LYS A 85 -12.08 0.53 15.13
CA LYS A 85 -10.79 -0.16 14.96
C LYS A 85 -9.65 0.54 15.69
N SER A 86 -9.56 1.86 15.59
CA SER A 86 -8.55 2.66 16.28
C SER A 86 -8.61 2.49 17.80
N LEU A 87 -9.81 2.37 18.38
CA LEU A 87 -9.98 2.08 19.81
C LEU A 87 -9.56 0.65 20.16
N MET A 88 -9.78 -0.32 19.26
CA MET A 88 -9.39 -1.72 19.45
C MET A 88 -7.87 -1.89 19.48
N ILE A 89 -7.15 -1.19 18.59
CA ILE A 89 -5.68 -1.30 18.46
C ILE A 89 -4.92 -0.09 19.04
N HIS A 90 -5.56 0.70 19.90
CA HIS A 90 -4.95 1.91 20.44
C HIS A 90 -3.68 1.58 21.25
N PRO A 91 -2.54 2.25 21.01
CA PRO A 91 -1.25 1.90 21.62
C PRO A 91 -1.24 2.00 23.15
N ASP A 92 -2.13 2.83 23.74
CA ASP A 92 -2.30 2.94 25.19
C ASP A 92 -2.99 1.71 25.81
N LYS A 93 -4.01 1.17 25.12
CA LYS A 93 -4.81 0.03 25.63
C LYS A 93 -4.23 -1.33 25.26
N PHE A 94 -3.44 -1.40 24.19
CA PHE A 94 -2.84 -2.64 23.68
C PHE A 94 -1.40 -2.39 23.24
N LYS A 95 -0.45 -2.93 24.00
CA LYS A 95 0.98 -2.80 23.72
C LYS A 95 1.41 -3.91 22.77
N HIS A 96 1.57 -3.56 21.49
CA HIS A 96 2.09 -4.44 20.45
C HIS A 96 3.26 -3.75 19.73
N PRO A 97 4.34 -4.47 19.35
CA PRO A 97 5.50 -3.86 18.69
C PRO A 97 5.14 -3.09 17.42
N GLN A 98 4.15 -3.58 16.67
CA GLN A 98 3.64 -2.94 15.45
C GLN A 98 2.32 -2.16 15.65
N GLY A 99 1.88 -1.97 16.90
CA GLY A 99 0.60 -1.31 17.20
C GLY A 99 0.54 0.14 16.71
N ILE A 100 1.65 0.88 16.89
CA ILE A 100 1.78 2.27 16.44
C ILE A 100 1.69 2.37 14.91
N GLU A 101 2.45 1.52 14.19
CA GLU A 101 2.43 1.47 12.73
C GLU A 101 1.03 1.13 12.18
N ALA A 102 0.34 0.16 12.80
CA ALA A 102 -1.02 -0.21 12.41
C ALA A 102 -2.01 0.92 12.66
N PHE A 103 -1.90 1.63 13.79
CA PHE A 103 -2.73 2.79 14.10
C PHE A 103 -2.55 3.91 13.07
N ASP A 104 -1.29 4.24 12.72
CA ASP A 104 -1.00 5.25 11.71
C ASP A 104 -1.51 4.86 10.32
N LYS A 105 -1.44 3.57 9.95
CA LYS A 105 -2.05 3.04 8.72
C LYS A 105 -3.57 3.23 8.70
N LEU A 106 -4.25 2.92 9.80
CA LEU A 106 -5.71 3.13 9.92
C LEU A 106 -6.06 4.62 9.79
N LYS A 107 -5.30 5.49 10.46
CA LYS A 107 -5.51 6.94 10.43
C LYS A 107 -5.36 7.49 9.02
N LYS A 108 -4.27 7.13 8.34
CA LYS A 108 -4.02 7.52 6.96
C LYS A 108 -5.11 7.03 6.02
N ALA A 109 -5.50 5.75 6.12
CA ALA A 109 -6.57 5.19 5.29
C ALA A 109 -7.90 5.94 5.47
N SER A 110 -8.24 6.30 6.71
CA SER A 110 -9.44 7.11 6.96
C SER A 110 -9.35 8.51 6.34
N THR A 111 -8.20 9.17 6.42
CA THR A 111 -7.99 10.49 5.81
C THR A 111 -8.07 10.43 4.28
N ASP A 112 -7.45 9.41 3.67
CA ASP A 112 -7.45 9.23 2.22
C ASP A 112 -8.87 9.00 1.68
N LEU A 113 -9.69 8.19 2.37
CA LEU A 113 -11.09 7.96 1.97
C LEU A 113 -12.00 9.17 2.23
N LEU A 114 -11.73 9.99 3.24
CA LEU A 114 -12.51 11.22 3.48
C LEU A 114 -12.14 12.36 2.53
N THR A 115 -11.05 12.22 1.76
CA THR A 115 -10.62 13.20 0.77
C THR A 115 -11.29 12.91 -0.58
N PRO A 116 -12.17 13.79 -1.10
CA PRO A 116 -12.99 13.48 -2.28
C PRO A 116 -12.18 13.09 -3.53
N ASN A 117 -11.08 13.80 -3.79
CA ASN A 117 -10.24 13.56 -4.98
C ASN A 117 -9.52 12.20 -4.92
N LEU A 118 -8.96 11.85 -3.75
CA LEU A 118 -8.26 10.59 -3.55
C LEU A 118 -9.22 9.42 -3.62
N ARG A 119 -10.38 9.56 -2.96
CA ARG A 119 -11.45 8.56 -3.01
C ARG A 119 -11.97 8.36 -4.43
N ALA A 120 -12.24 9.43 -5.18
CA ALA A 120 -12.73 9.32 -6.55
C ALA A 120 -11.75 8.56 -7.46
N SER A 121 -10.45 8.82 -7.34
CA SER A 121 -9.41 8.09 -8.10
C SER A 121 -9.38 6.59 -7.77
N LEU A 122 -9.47 6.25 -6.48
CA LEU A 122 -9.54 4.85 -6.03
C LEU A 122 -10.83 4.17 -6.49
N ASP A 123 -11.97 4.85 -6.41
CA ASP A 123 -13.26 4.34 -6.84
C ASP A 123 -13.29 4.05 -8.35
N VAL A 124 -12.64 4.90 -9.16
CA VAL A 124 -12.43 4.64 -10.60
C VAL A 124 -11.59 3.36 -10.79
N THR A 125 -10.48 3.25 -10.06
CA THR A 125 -9.61 2.07 -10.12
C THR A 125 -10.35 0.77 -9.76
N ILE A 126 -11.20 0.81 -8.72
CA ILE A 126 -12.03 -0.33 -8.31
C ILE A 126 -13.08 -0.68 -9.38
N LYS A 127 -13.71 0.32 -10.01
CA LYS A 127 -14.65 0.10 -11.11
C LYS A 127 -13.97 -0.54 -12.32
N ASP A 128 -12.77 -0.09 -12.66
CA ASP A 128 -11.97 -0.65 -13.75
C ASP A 128 -11.54 -2.08 -13.43
N ALA A 129 -11.11 -2.34 -12.19
CA ALA A 129 -10.79 -3.69 -11.72
C ALA A 129 -11.99 -4.64 -11.85
N ARG A 130 -13.18 -4.21 -11.41
CA ARG A 130 -14.42 -4.97 -11.56
C ARG A 130 -14.72 -5.27 -13.03
N MET A 131 -14.61 -4.27 -13.90
CA MET A 131 -14.84 -4.45 -15.34
C MET A 131 -13.86 -5.46 -15.97
N LEU A 132 -12.58 -5.39 -15.61
CA LEU A 132 -11.59 -6.36 -16.08
C LEU A 132 -11.87 -7.78 -15.57
N VAL A 133 -12.31 -7.93 -14.31
CA VAL A 133 -12.72 -9.23 -13.75
C VAL A 133 -13.91 -9.80 -14.51
N LEU A 134 -14.96 -9.00 -14.75
CA LEU A 134 -16.15 -9.44 -15.49
C LEU A 134 -15.83 -9.83 -16.94
N ARG A 135 -14.92 -9.11 -17.59
CA ARG A 135 -14.45 -9.41 -18.95
C ARG A 135 -13.59 -10.68 -19.01
N ALA A 136 -12.88 -11.01 -17.94
CA ALA A 136 -12.05 -12.21 -17.86
C ALA A 136 -12.85 -13.49 -17.59
N LEU A 137 -14.13 -13.39 -17.24
CA LEU A 137 -15.00 -14.56 -17.07
C LEU A 137 -15.32 -15.23 -18.41
N VAL A 138 -15.71 -16.50 -18.35
CA VAL A 138 -16.11 -17.28 -19.52
C VAL A 138 -17.53 -17.82 -19.29
N PRO A 139 -18.54 -17.36 -20.06
CA PRO A 139 -18.48 -16.25 -21.03
C PRO A 139 -18.25 -14.88 -20.35
N PRO A 140 -17.72 -13.88 -21.10
CA PRO A 140 -17.51 -12.54 -20.56
C PRO A 140 -18.84 -11.84 -20.25
N LEU A 141 -18.89 -11.10 -19.16
CA LEU A 141 -20.09 -10.39 -18.71
C LEU A 141 -19.97 -8.86 -18.94
N PRO A 142 -21.07 -8.17 -19.26
CA PRO A 142 -21.10 -6.71 -19.37
C PRO A 142 -20.72 -6.00 -18.06
N ARG A 143 -20.25 -4.76 -18.16
CA ARG A 143 -19.85 -3.94 -16.99
C ARG A 143 -21.00 -3.71 -16.02
N GLU A 144 -22.22 -3.55 -16.54
CA GLU A 144 -23.44 -3.25 -15.81
C GLU A 144 -24.06 -4.49 -15.14
N THR A 145 -23.39 -5.65 -15.21
CA THR A 145 -23.90 -6.89 -14.63
C THR A 145 -24.10 -6.73 -13.12
N PRO A 146 -25.33 -6.94 -12.60
CA PRO A 146 -25.62 -6.88 -11.17
C PRO A 146 -24.91 -8.00 -10.40
N ASP A 147 -24.59 -7.76 -9.12
CA ASP A 147 -23.91 -8.73 -8.26
C ASP A 147 -24.71 -10.04 -8.08
N ASP A 148 -26.04 -9.96 -8.24
CA ASP A 148 -26.97 -11.09 -8.14
C ASP A 148 -27.00 -12.02 -9.36
N HIS A 149 -26.20 -11.72 -10.39
CA HIS A 149 -26.16 -12.53 -11.61
C HIS A 149 -25.78 -13.99 -11.29
N PRO A 150 -26.47 -15.00 -11.86
CA PRO A 150 -26.30 -16.40 -11.49
C PRO A 150 -24.87 -16.91 -11.67
N VAL A 151 -24.13 -16.39 -12.65
CA VAL A 151 -22.70 -16.73 -12.86
C VAL A 151 -21.84 -16.20 -11.71
N LEU A 152 -22.11 -14.98 -11.23
CA LEU A 152 -21.34 -14.36 -10.15
C LEU A 152 -21.63 -15.04 -8.80
N ARG A 153 -22.88 -15.42 -8.55
CA ARG A 153 -23.27 -16.20 -7.36
C ARG A 153 -22.63 -17.58 -7.30
N ARG A 154 -22.32 -18.19 -8.45
CA ARG A 154 -21.66 -19.51 -8.52
C ARG A 154 -20.13 -19.42 -8.38
N LEU A 155 -19.58 -18.21 -8.40
CA LEU A 155 -18.14 -17.97 -8.30
C LEU A 155 -17.70 -18.13 -6.84
N ARG A 156 -17.16 -19.30 -6.49
CA ARG A 156 -16.69 -19.61 -5.13
C ARG A 156 -15.21 -19.37 -4.94
N ASP A 157 -14.37 -19.80 -5.88
CA ASP A 157 -12.91 -19.83 -5.68
C ASP A 157 -12.16 -19.02 -6.73
N PRO A 158 -11.63 -17.83 -6.40
CA PRO A 158 -12.10 -16.94 -5.33
C PRO A 158 -13.46 -16.29 -5.66
N PRO A 159 -14.21 -15.75 -4.68
CA PRO A 159 -15.46 -15.04 -4.90
C PRO A 159 -15.22 -13.70 -5.62
N LEU A 160 -16.29 -13.10 -6.15
CA LEU A 160 -16.21 -11.87 -6.94
C LEU A 160 -15.44 -10.74 -6.22
N ASN A 161 -15.75 -10.49 -4.95
CA ASN A 161 -15.13 -9.41 -4.17
C ASN A 161 -13.62 -9.60 -3.99
N GLU A 162 -13.17 -10.84 -3.85
CA GLU A 162 -11.77 -11.17 -3.72
C GLU A 162 -11.05 -11.05 -5.08
N ARG A 163 -11.68 -11.47 -6.18
CA ARG A 163 -11.15 -11.23 -7.54
C ARG A 163 -11.00 -9.75 -7.83
N ILE A 164 -12.00 -8.93 -7.48
CA ILE A 164 -11.93 -7.48 -7.62
C ILE A 164 -10.78 -6.95 -6.77
N SER A 165 -10.66 -7.38 -5.51
CA SER A 165 -9.59 -6.94 -4.62
C SER A 165 -8.19 -7.29 -5.13
N MET A 166 -8.00 -8.51 -5.67
CA MET A 166 -6.75 -8.94 -6.32
C MET A 166 -6.45 -8.08 -7.55
N LYS A 167 -7.45 -7.83 -8.41
CA LYS A 167 -7.25 -7.04 -9.62
C LYS A 167 -6.99 -5.57 -9.32
N THR A 168 -7.67 -4.99 -8.33
CA THR A 168 -7.41 -3.63 -7.84
C THR A 168 -5.98 -3.51 -7.34
N LYS A 169 -5.50 -4.51 -6.57
CA LYS A 169 -4.11 -4.53 -6.08
C LYS A 169 -3.11 -4.57 -7.25
N GLU A 170 -3.35 -5.38 -8.26
CA GLU A 170 -2.52 -5.46 -9.47
C GLU A 170 -2.43 -4.10 -10.18
N ILE A 171 -3.58 -3.47 -10.46
CA ILE A 171 -3.62 -2.16 -11.13
C ILE A 171 -2.88 -1.08 -10.33
N LEU A 172 -3.09 -1.03 -9.02
CA LEU A 172 -2.41 -0.06 -8.15
C LEU A 172 -0.90 -0.28 -8.10
N ILE A 173 -0.43 -1.53 -8.12
CA ILE A 173 1.00 -1.85 -8.20
C ILE A 173 1.58 -1.38 -9.54
N ASP A 174 0.90 -1.69 -10.64
CA ASP A 174 1.35 -1.31 -11.98
C ASP A 174 1.40 0.20 -12.16
N GLU A 175 0.41 0.93 -11.64
CA GLU A 175 0.38 2.38 -11.68
C GLU A 175 1.54 2.98 -10.86
N GLU A 176 1.82 2.46 -9.67
CA GLU A 176 2.93 2.93 -8.84
C GLU A 176 4.30 2.62 -9.49
N LEU A 177 4.46 1.45 -10.09
CA LEU A 177 5.65 1.10 -10.86
C LEU A 177 5.83 2.03 -12.07
N ARG A 178 4.74 2.36 -12.78
CA ARG A 178 4.75 3.31 -13.89
C ARG A 178 5.15 4.70 -13.41
N ARG A 179 4.56 5.18 -12.31
CA ARG A 179 4.89 6.47 -11.68
C ARG A 179 6.37 6.55 -11.30
N ARG A 180 6.91 5.49 -10.69
CA ARG A 180 8.32 5.42 -10.28
C ARG A 180 9.27 5.44 -11.49
N ARG A 181 8.95 4.67 -12.53
CA ARG A 181 9.73 4.66 -13.79
C ARG A 181 9.70 6.02 -14.48
N ALA A 182 8.52 6.64 -14.58
CA ALA A 182 8.39 7.97 -15.17
C ALA A 182 9.23 9.02 -14.43
N LYS A 183 9.17 9.05 -13.09
CA LYS A 183 9.98 9.95 -12.27
C LYS A 183 11.49 9.74 -12.48
N GLN A 184 11.93 8.48 -12.56
CA GLN A 184 13.32 8.15 -12.82
C GLN A 184 13.76 8.62 -14.21
N MET A 185 12.92 8.40 -15.24
CA MET A 185 13.21 8.86 -16.60
C MET A 185 13.30 10.39 -16.69
N THR A 186 12.40 11.12 -16.02
CA THR A 186 12.45 12.59 -15.96
C THR A 186 13.74 13.07 -15.29
N MET A 187 14.14 12.47 -14.16
CA MET A 187 15.39 12.84 -13.46
C MET A 187 16.63 12.58 -14.32
N ILE A 188 16.66 11.48 -15.08
CA ILE A 188 17.76 11.18 -16.01
C ILE A 188 17.79 12.20 -17.15
N ALA A 189 16.64 12.54 -17.73
CA ALA A 189 16.53 13.52 -18.80
C ALA A 189 16.98 14.92 -18.35
N GLU A 190 16.52 15.37 -17.18
CA GLU A 190 16.91 16.64 -16.57
C GLU A 190 18.43 16.67 -16.28
N GLY A 191 18.98 15.57 -15.75
CA GLY A 191 20.41 15.45 -15.52
C GLY A 191 21.25 15.46 -16.81
N ALA A 192 20.77 14.82 -17.87
CA ALA A 192 21.43 14.84 -19.18
C ALA A 192 21.37 16.24 -19.82
N GLU A 193 20.25 16.95 -19.67
CA GLU A 193 20.12 18.32 -20.14
C GLU A 193 21.01 19.28 -19.37
N ALA A 194 21.06 19.17 -18.04
CA ALA A 194 21.92 19.98 -17.18
C ALA A 194 23.40 19.82 -17.56
N LYS A 195 23.87 18.57 -17.78
CA LYS A 195 25.24 18.30 -18.26
C LYS A 195 25.49 18.93 -19.63
N ARG A 196 24.53 18.83 -20.56
CA ARG A 196 24.67 19.42 -21.90
C ARG A 196 24.78 20.95 -21.84
N VAL A 197 24.03 21.59 -20.94
CA VAL A 197 24.09 23.05 -20.73
C VAL A 197 25.43 23.44 -20.10
N GLU A 198 25.91 22.70 -19.10
CA GLU A 198 27.20 22.93 -18.45
C GLU A 198 28.36 22.78 -19.45
N GLU A 199 28.40 21.68 -20.22
CA GLU A 199 29.41 21.45 -21.26
C GLU A 199 29.40 22.55 -22.33
N ALA A 200 28.22 23.04 -22.73
CA ALA A 200 28.10 24.15 -23.68
C ALA A 200 28.64 25.46 -23.09
N GLN A 201 28.37 25.73 -21.80
CA GLN A 201 28.91 26.89 -21.10
C GLN A 201 30.43 26.81 -20.94
N GLU A 202 30.97 25.63 -20.61
CA GLU A 202 32.41 25.41 -20.52
C GLU A 202 33.11 25.54 -21.87
N ALA A 203 32.53 24.96 -22.93
CA ALA A 203 33.05 25.11 -24.28
C ALA A 203 33.04 26.57 -24.74
N TYR A 204 32.00 27.32 -24.38
CA TYR A 204 31.95 28.76 -24.62
C TYR A 204 33.05 29.49 -23.85
N LYS A 205 33.18 29.24 -22.54
CA LYS A 205 34.24 29.83 -21.69
C LYS A 205 35.62 29.52 -22.26
N ARG A 206 35.91 28.26 -22.61
CA ARG A 206 37.18 27.84 -23.24
C ARG A 206 37.46 28.60 -24.54
N LYS A 207 36.47 28.69 -25.44
CA LYS A 207 36.62 29.48 -26.68
C LYS A 207 36.88 30.96 -26.41
N THR A 208 36.21 31.55 -25.42
CA THR A 208 36.46 32.95 -25.05
C THR A 208 37.86 33.17 -24.46
N GLU A 209 38.33 32.26 -23.62
CA GLU A 209 39.68 32.30 -23.04
C GLU A 209 40.76 32.10 -24.11
N ASP A 210 40.57 31.15 -25.02
CA ASP A 210 41.50 30.90 -26.13
C ASP A 210 41.58 32.10 -27.07
N LYS A 211 40.43 32.72 -27.39
CA LYS A 211 40.38 33.97 -28.17
C LYS A 211 41.11 35.11 -27.46
N LYS A 212 40.92 35.24 -26.14
CA LYS A 212 41.62 36.25 -25.34
C LYS A 212 43.13 36.02 -25.37
N LYS A 213 43.60 34.80 -25.11
CA LYS A 213 45.04 34.43 -25.18
C LYS A 213 45.63 34.68 -26.58
N TRP A 214 44.86 34.43 -27.64
CA TRP A 214 45.28 34.71 -29.02
C TRP A 214 45.46 36.21 -29.28
N GLU A 215 44.54 37.05 -28.81
CA GLU A 215 44.68 38.52 -28.92
C GLU A 215 45.82 39.05 -28.05
N ASP A 216 45.98 38.54 -26.82
CA ASP A 216 47.07 38.97 -25.93
C ASP A 216 48.46 38.65 -26.53
N THR A 217 48.59 37.52 -27.23
CA THR A 217 49.83 37.14 -27.94
C THR A 217 49.98 37.78 -29.33
N ARG A 218 49.03 38.63 -29.76
CA ARG A 218 49.02 39.23 -31.11
C ARG A 218 50.22 40.14 -31.36
N GLU A 219 50.52 41.05 -30.44
CA GLU A 219 51.65 41.99 -30.55
C GLU A 219 52.98 41.24 -30.71
N GLY A 220 53.21 40.20 -29.89
CA GLY A 220 54.39 39.34 -29.97
C GLY A 220 54.48 38.61 -31.31
N ARG A 221 53.38 38.00 -31.77
CA ARG A 221 53.34 37.32 -33.08
C ARG A 221 53.55 38.27 -34.26
N VAL A 222 53.04 39.50 -34.17
CA VAL A 222 53.27 40.55 -35.18
C VAL A 222 54.72 41.01 -35.17
N GLN A 223 55.36 41.13 -34.01
CA GLN A 223 56.80 41.41 -33.93
C GLN A 223 57.63 40.27 -34.51
N ASP A 224 57.32 39.01 -34.21
CA ASP A 224 57.98 37.83 -34.78
C ASP A 224 57.84 37.78 -36.31
N TRP A 225 56.65 38.11 -36.84
CA TRP A 225 56.43 38.17 -38.28
C TRP A 225 57.16 39.33 -38.95
N ARG A 226 57.13 40.54 -38.36
CA ARG A 226 57.89 41.70 -38.86
C ARG A 226 59.40 41.44 -38.88
N SER A 227 59.93 40.74 -37.87
CA SER A 227 61.35 40.37 -37.79
C SER A 227 61.73 39.25 -38.77
N PHE A 228 60.80 38.35 -39.11
CA PHE A 228 60.98 37.38 -40.20
C PHE A 228 60.99 38.04 -41.58
N GLN A 229 60.05 38.95 -41.86
CA GLN A 229 59.94 39.65 -43.15
C GLN A 229 61.07 40.66 -43.39
N SER A 230 61.57 41.31 -42.33
CA SER A 230 62.71 42.23 -42.43
C SER A 230 64.07 41.55 -42.60
N GLY A 231 64.12 40.22 -42.80
CA GLY A 231 65.34 39.52 -43.19
C GLY A 231 66.39 39.39 -42.09
N GLY A 232 65.96 39.13 -40.85
CA GLY A 232 66.86 38.95 -39.72
C GLY A 232 67.88 37.83 -39.95
N LYS A 233 69.13 38.19 -40.27
CA LYS A 233 70.31 37.32 -40.25
C LYS A 233 70.44 36.64 -38.88
N LYS A 234 69.91 35.44 -38.71
CA LYS A 234 70.24 34.60 -37.54
C LYS A 234 71.59 33.92 -37.77
N LYS A 235 72.61 34.38 -37.05
CA LYS A 235 73.89 33.69 -36.88
C LYS A 235 73.61 32.31 -36.27
N LYS A 236 73.90 31.22 -36.99
CA LYS A 236 73.80 29.83 -36.50
C LYS A 236 74.58 29.72 -35.18
N GLN A 237 73.89 29.51 -34.07
CA GLN A 237 74.52 29.02 -32.85
C GLN A 237 74.78 27.51 -33.05
N LYS A 238 76.05 27.10 -33.02
CA LYS A 238 76.45 25.69 -33.00
C LYS A 238 75.81 25.03 -31.78
N LEU A 239 74.99 23.99 -31.99
CA LEU A 239 74.78 22.99 -30.94
C LEU A 239 76.10 22.21 -30.81
N GLU A 240 76.73 22.30 -29.64
CA GLU A 240 77.74 21.31 -29.27
C GLU A 240 77.01 20.02 -28.88
N VAL A 241 77.19 19.00 -29.70
CA VAL A 241 76.88 17.61 -29.35
C VAL A 241 78.04 17.15 -28.47
N LEU A 242 77.78 16.98 -27.17
CA LEU A 242 78.68 16.28 -26.25
C LEU A 242 78.73 14.80 -26.65
N GLY A 243 79.96 14.30 -26.84
CA GLY A 243 80.28 12.88 -26.91
C GLY A 243 80.36 12.23 -25.55
#